data_AF-A0A6M2A8I7-F1
#
_entry.id   AF-A0A6M2A8I7-F1
#
_cell.length_a   1.000
_cell.length_b   1.000
_cell.length_c   1.000
_cell.angle_alpha   90.00
_cell.angle_beta   90.00
_cell.angle_gamma   90.00
#
_symmetry.space_group_name_H-M   'P 1'
#
loop_
_entity.id
_entity.type
_entity.pdbx_description
1 polymer ?
#
loop_
_entity_poly.entity_id
_entity_poly.type
_entity_poly.pdbx_seq_one_letter_code
_entity_poly.pdbx_strand_id
1 'polypeptide(L)'
;MDLEIKDVAELLNISEITVQKWIEEGRIPAYRLHKEYRFSRSEIEDWLMQQKLAGSWEEEESHTSPSGAMQFNLYRALYRGEVIDEMEGGTKEEIIHRTMEKMSERVDLDPEVLSDLFLDREKMMSTALGSGIAIPHTRDFLLDTHYDEVLVVYPKNPLPYDALDGQPVHTLFFLFACEDRHHLSLLSKIAHLCAQEKARAFLQTRPPKERLLDYIKHWESSLSH
;
A
#
# COMPACT_ATOMS: atom_id res chain seq x y z
N MET A 1 17.92 1.64 3.37
CA MET A 1 18.86 1.23 2.30
C MET A 1 18.56 2.08 1.08
N ASP A 2 19.59 2.46 0.33
CA ASP A 2 19.42 3.30 -0.86
C ASP A 2 19.09 2.44 -2.07
N LEU A 3 18.00 2.77 -2.76
CA LEU A 3 17.53 2.04 -3.93
C LEU A 3 18.25 2.53 -5.20
N GLU A 4 18.42 1.64 -6.17
CA GLU A 4 18.84 1.98 -7.54
C GLU A 4 17.62 2.20 -8.45
N ILE A 5 17.86 2.75 -9.64
CA ILE A 5 16.80 2.95 -10.66
C ILE A 5 16.05 1.65 -10.95
N LYS A 6 16.78 0.53 -11.11
CA LYS A 6 16.19 -0.80 -11.35
C LYS A 6 15.26 -1.23 -10.22
N ASP A 7 15.63 -0.94 -8.96
CA ASP A 7 14.84 -1.34 -7.81
C ASP A 7 13.55 -0.53 -7.78
N VAL A 8 13.63 0.79 -8.00
CA VAL A 8 12.44 1.66 -8.09
C VAL A 8 11.54 1.26 -9.27
N ALA A 9 12.11 0.95 -10.43
CA ALA A 9 11.37 0.51 -11.61
C ALA A 9 10.58 -0.78 -11.33
N GLU A 10 11.24 -1.79 -10.77
CA GLU A 10 10.59 -3.06 -10.38
C GLU A 10 9.52 -2.87 -9.30
N LEU A 11 9.77 -2.00 -8.32
CA LEU A 11 8.85 -1.71 -7.22
C LEU A 11 7.59 -0.98 -7.69
N LEU A 12 7.76 -0.01 -8.58
CA LEU A 12 6.67 0.80 -9.13
C LEU A 12 5.97 0.13 -10.32
N ASN A 13 6.48 -1.01 -10.79
CA ASN A 13 6.01 -1.72 -11.98
C ASN A 13 6.00 -0.83 -13.24
N ILE A 14 7.09 -0.09 -13.44
CA ILE A 14 7.32 0.80 -14.58
C ILE A 14 8.70 0.54 -15.17
N SER A 15 8.97 1.07 -16.36
CA SER A 15 10.30 0.93 -16.97
C SER A 15 11.36 1.78 -16.26
N GLU A 16 12.63 1.35 -16.29
CA GLU A 16 13.75 2.19 -15.84
C GLU A 16 13.83 3.52 -16.61
N ILE A 17 13.37 3.54 -17.86
CA ILE A 17 13.28 4.75 -18.70
C ILE A 17 12.27 5.73 -18.09
N THR A 18 11.12 5.24 -17.63
CA THR A 18 10.10 6.06 -16.95
C THR A 18 10.67 6.66 -15.67
N VAL A 19 11.40 5.87 -14.87
CA VAL A 19 12.08 6.37 -13.67
C VAL A 19 13.10 7.46 -14.02
N GLN A 20 13.92 7.25 -15.05
CA GLN A 20 14.88 8.27 -15.51
C GLN A 20 14.19 9.57 -15.96
N LYS A 21 13.13 9.47 -16.75
CA LYS A 21 12.32 10.62 -17.17
C LYS A 21 11.78 11.39 -15.96
N TRP A 22 11.26 10.70 -14.95
CA TRP A 22 10.77 11.36 -13.73
C TRP A 22 11.85 12.03 -12.91
N ILE A 23 13.08 11.50 -12.91
CA ILE A 23 14.22 12.17 -12.29
C ILE A 23 14.53 13.48 -13.04
N GLU A 24 14.57 13.46 -14.37
CA GLU A 24 14.84 14.63 -15.20
C GLU A 24 13.77 15.72 -15.04
N GLU A 25 12.50 15.30 -14.91
CA GLU A 25 11.35 16.18 -14.68
C GLU A 25 11.25 16.67 -13.21
N GLY A 26 12.10 16.18 -12.30
CA GLY A 26 12.03 16.49 -10.87
C GLY A 26 10.77 15.97 -10.18
N ARG A 27 10.12 14.95 -10.77
CA ARG A 27 8.84 14.40 -10.29
C ARG A 27 9.01 13.40 -9.17
N ILE A 28 10.12 12.66 -9.13
CA ILE A 28 10.41 11.64 -8.13
C ILE A 28 11.64 12.05 -7.29
N PRO A 29 11.62 11.93 -5.95
CA PRO A 29 12.75 12.32 -5.11
C PRO A 29 13.94 11.39 -5.35
N ALA A 30 15.02 11.94 -5.90
CA ALA A 30 16.25 11.22 -6.15
C ALA A 30 17.44 12.11 -5.75
N TYR A 31 18.53 11.48 -5.33
CA TYR A 31 19.79 12.15 -5.08
C TYR A 31 20.93 11.41 -5.78
N ARG A 32 22.09 12.05 -5.87
CA ARG A 32 23.26 11.47 -6.53
C ARG A 32 24.28 11.02 -5.51
N LEU A 33 24.64 9.73 -5.56
CA LEU A 33 25.78 9.19 -4.83
C LEU A 33 26.85 8.81 -5.86
N HIS A 34 27.98 9.50 -5.83
CA HIS A 34 28.99 9.44 -6.90
C HIS A 34 28.42 9.81 -8.28
N LYS A 35 28.23 8.83 -9.16
CA LYS A 35 27.75 9.03 -10.54
C LYS A 35 26.39 8.38 -10.81
N GLU A 36 25.79 7.75 -9.80
CA GLU A 36 24.54 7.02 -9.94
C GLU A 36 23.43 7.73 -9.17
N TYR A 37 22.21 7.66 -9.71
CA TYR A 37 21.03 8.08 -8.96
C TYR A 37 20.69 7.04 -7.91
N ARG A 38 20.38 7.53 -6.70
CA ARG A 38 19.97 6.77 -5.54
C ARG A 38 18.69 7.37 -4.99
N PHE A 39 17.89 6.52 -4.35
CA PHE A 39 16.60 6.92 -3.79
C PHE A 39 16.52 6.48 -2.34
N SER A 40 16.05 7.38 -1.48
CA SER A 40 15.65 7.01 -0.13
C SER A 40 14.31 6.29 -0.18
N ARG A 41 14.22 5.09 0.39
CA ARG A 41 12.95 4.36 0.52
C ARG A 41 11.85 5.20 1.15
N SER A 42 12.13 5.88 2.26
CA SER A 42 11.12 6.67 2.97
C SER A 42 10.60 7.82 2.11
N GLU A 43 11.48 8.46 1.34
CA GLU A 43 11.09 9.52 0.41
C GLU A 43 10.24 8.98 -0.74
N ILE A 44 10.55 7.77 -1.24
CA ILE A 44 9.73 7.11 -2.28
C ILE A 44 8.35 6.72 -1.74
N GLU A 45 8.26 6.24 -0.50
CA GLU A 45 6.96 5.95 0.15
C GLU A 45 6.13 7.21 0.35
N ASP A 46 6.72 8.28 0.87
CA ASP A 46 6.02 9.56 1.06
C ASP A 46 5.59 10.15 -0.28
N TRP A 47 6.47 10.09 -1.28
CA TRP A 47 6.16 10.51 -2.63
C TRP A 47 5.04 9.67 -3.27
N LEU A 48 5.05 8.35 -3.09
CA LEU A 48 4.00 7.44 -3.57
C LEU A 48 2.64 7.85 -3.02
N MET A 49 2.58 8.08 -1.71
CA MET A 49 1.38 8.54 -1.02
C MET A 49 0.93 9.89 -1.57
N GLN A 50 1.84 10.87 -1.69
CA GLN A 50 1.53 12.23 -2.14
C GLN A 50 1.06 12.32 -3.59
N GLN A 51 1.69 11.60 -4.52
CA GLN A 51 1.26 11.63 -5.92
C GLN A 51 -0.14 11.02 -6.08
N LYS A 52 -0.47 9.98 -5.29
CA LYS A 52 -1.79 9.31 -5.39
C LYS A 52 -2.86 10.20 -4.79
N LEU A 53 -2.53 10.86 -3.69
CA LEU A 53 -3.27 11.94 -3.07
C LEU A 53 -3.55 13.13 -4.01
N ALA A 54 -2.64 13.41 -4.96
CA ALA A 54 -2.80 14.48 -5.96
C ALA A 54 -3.58 14.05 -7.22
N GLY A 55 -4.00 12.77 -7.34
CA GLY A 55 -4.70 12.27 -8.52
C GLY A 55 -3.90 12.27 -9.82
N SER A 56 -2.57 12.47 -9.76
CA SER A 56 -1.68 12.76 -10.90
C SER A 56 -0.99 11.54 -11.51
N TRP A 57 -1.42 10.32 -11.16
CA TRP A 57 -0.91 9.11 -11.81
C TRP A 57 -1.63 8.88 -13.12
N GLU A 58 -1.18 9.58 -14.15
CA GLU A 58 -1.52 9.25 -15.53
C GLU A 58 -0.91 7.88 -15.86
N GLU A 59 -1.70 7.03 -16.53
CA GLU A 59 -1.44 5.63 -16.93
C GLU A 59 -0.32 5.50 -17.99
N GLU A 60 0.72 6.32 -17.94
CA GLU A 60 1.80 6.29 -18.92
C GLU A 60 2.84 5.21 -18.57
N GLU A 61 2.58 4.02 -19.14
CA GLU A 61 3.54 2.97 -19.53
C GLU A 61 4.05 2.03 -18.43
N SER A 62 3.21 1.05 -18.05
CA SER A 62 3.67 -0.20 -17.42
C SER A 62 4.12 -1.19 -18.51
N HIS A 63 5.44 -1.36 -18.70
CA HIS A 63 5.99 -2.24 -19.76
C HIS A 63 7.01 -3.28 -19.25
N THR A 64 6.96 -3.64 -17.98
CA THR A 64 7.85 -4.68 -17.44
C THR A 64 7.06 -5.81 -16.82
N SER A 65 7.29 -7.05 -17.28
CA SER A 65 6.80 -8.24 -16.59
C SER A 65 7.53 -8.38 -15.25
N PRO A 66 6.82 -8.34 -14.10
CA PRO A 66 7.45 -8.56 -12.80
C PRO A 66 8.08 -9.96 -12.74
N SER A 67 9.12 -10.14 -11.92
CA SER A 67 9.60 -11.48 -11.58
C SER A 67 8.44 -12.34 -11.04
N GLY A 68 8.46 -13.66 -11.27
CA GLY A 68 7.36 -14.56 -10.88
C GLY A 68 7.05 -14.58 -9.37
N ALA A 69 7.97 -14.13 -8.52
CA ALA A 69 7.75 -13.93 -7.09
C ALA A 69 6.87 -12.71 -6.80
N MET A 70 7.07 -11.62 -7.55
CA MET A 70 6.36 -10.34 -7.37
C MET A 70 5.04 -10.25 -8.12
N GLN A 71 4.84 -11.04 -9.18
CA GLN A 71 3.65 -10.97 -10.03
C GLN A 71 2.32 -11.09 -9.23
N PHE A 72 2.28 -11.94 -8.21
CA PHE A 72 1.08 -12.21 -7.38
C PHE A 72 1.27 -11.92 -5.89
N ASN A 73 2.18 -11.01 -5.53
CA ASN A 73 2.46 -10.74 -4.12
C ASN A 73 1.24 -10.13 -3.38
N LEU A 74 0.41 -9.29 -4.01
CA LEU A 74 -0.78 -8.76 -3.35
C LEU A 74 -1.83 -9.86 -3.13
N TYR A 75 -2.09 -10.70 -4.13
CA TYR A 75 -2.96 -11.87 -3.96
C TYR A 75 -2.47 -12.77 -2.81
N ARG A 76 -1.17 -13.08 -2.76
CA ARG A 76 -0.59 -13.95 -1.73
C ARG A 76 -0.68 -13.31 -0.34
N ALA A 77 -0.38 -12.03 -0.22
CA ALA A 77 -0.44 -11.31 1.06
C ALA A 77 -1.89 -11.24 1.57
N LEU A 78 -2.86 -10.99 0.69
CA LEU A 78 -4.29 -10.97 1.05
C LEU A 78 -4.84 -12.38 1.33
N TYR A 79 -4.31 -13.41 0.66
CA TYR A 79 -4.65 -14.80 0.93
C TYR A 79 -4.24 -15.21 2.34
N ARG A 80 -3.05 -14.78 2.77
CA ARG A 80 -2.53 -15.00 4.14
C ARG A 80 -3.23 -14.15 5.19
N GLY A 81 -3.57 -12.91 4.85
CA GLY A 81 -4.30 -11.98 5.71
C GLY A 81 -5.77 -12.34 5.90
N GLU A 82 -6.59 -11.33 6.16
CA GLU A 82 -8.01 -11.49 6.47
C GLU A 82 -8.83 -10.34 5.86
N VAL A 83 -10.11 -10.59 5.60
CA VAL A 83 -11.07 -9.51 5.32
C VAL A 83 -12.01 -9.42 6.50
N ILE A 84 -11.91 -8.31 7.22
CA ILE A 84 -12.70 -8.04 8.43
C ILE A 84 -13.80 -7.06 8.03
N ASP A 85 -15.03 -7.55 8.00
CA ASP A 85 -16.20 -6.72 7.75
C ASP A 85 -16.81 -6.23 9.06
N GLU A 86 -17.57 -5.15 8.97
CA GLU A 86 -18.27 -4.49 10.08
C GLU A 86 -17.39 -4.18 11.30
N MET A 87 -16.13 -3.75 11.08
CA MET A 87 -15.26 -3.34 12.18
C MET A 87 -15.87 -2.16 12.95
N GLU A 88 -16.16 -2.36 14.23
CA GLU A 88 -16.66 -1.30 15.12
C GLU A 88 -15.57 -0.25 15.38
N GLY A 89 -15.95 1.02 15.40
CA GLY A 89 -15.03 2.14 15.63
C GLY A 89 -15.49 3.39 14.90
N GLY A 90 -15.38 4.54 15.56
CA GLY A 90 -15.77 5.85 15.01
C GLY A 90 -14.59 6.72 14.59
N THR A 91 -13.37 6.33 14.94
CA THR A 91 -12.14 7.09 14.70
C THR A 91 -11.06 6.20 14.09
N LYS A 92 -10.09 6.82 13.41
CA LYS A 92 -8.98 6.07 12.81
C LYS A 92 -8.14 5.36 13.87
N GLU A 93 -7.99 5.98 15.04
CA GLU A 93 -7.28 5.42 16.19
C GLU A 93 -7.94 4.13 16.68
N GLU A 94 -9.27 4.12 16.83
CA GLU A 94 -10.03 2.93 17.23
C GLU A 94 -9.92 1.81 16.20
N ILE A 95 -9.99 2.13 14.91
CA ILE A 95 -9.87 1.13 13.83
C ILE A 95 -8.45 0.55 13.77
N ILE A 96 -7.42 1.38 13.90
CA ILE A 96 -6.03 0.92 13.96
C ILE A 96 -5.84 -0.01 15.17
N HIS A 97 -6.23 0.44 16.37
CA HIS A 97 -6.07 -0.33 17.60
C HIS A 97 -6.73 -1.70 17.53
N ARG A 98 -8.01 -1.77 17.15
CA ARG A 98 -8.73 -3.05 16.99
C ARG A 98 -8.15 -3.96 15.93
N THR A 99 -7.57 -3.39 14.88
CA THR A 99 -6.89 -4.19 13.86
C THR A 99 -5.59 -4.75 14.40
N MET A 100 -4.86 -3.99 15.21
CA MET A 100 -3.63 -4.45 15.85
C MET A 100 -3.89 -5.48 16.95
N GLU A 101 -4.99 -5.39 17.69
CA GLU A 101 -5.44 -6.45 18.60
C GLU A 101 -5.55 -7.79 17.85
N LYS A 102 -6.19 -7.80 16.67
CA LYS A 102 -6.29 -9.01 15.85
C LYS A 102 -4.96 -9.48 15.26
N MET A 103 -4.09 -8.55 14.88
CA MET A 103 -2.78 -8.90 14.33
C MET A 103 -1.83 -9.43 15.40
N SER A 104 -1.89 -8.89 16.62
CA SER A 104 -1.03 -9.27 17.75
C SER A 104 -1.10 -10.76 18.07
N GLU A 105 -2.29 -11.36 17.95
CA GLU A 105 -2.53 -12.79 18.10
C GLU A 105 -1.72 -13.66 17.11
N ARG A 106 -1.30 -13.08 15.98
CA ARG A 106 -0.56 -13.77 14.91
C ARG A 106 0.95 -13.54 14.96
N VAL A 107 1.39 -12.37 15.44
CA VAL A 107 2.79 -11.93 15.34
C VAL A 107 3.54 -11.90 16.68
N ASP A 108 2.90 -12.31 17.78
CA ASP A 108 3.48 -12.35 19.14
C ASP A 108 4.10 -10.99 19.55
N LEU A 109 3.38 -9.90 19.26
CA LEU A 109 3.73 -8.54 19.65
C LEU A 109 2.63 -7.90 20.45
N ASP A 110 3.00 -6.95 21.30
CA ASP A 110 2.04 -6.17 22.07
C ASP A 110 1.18 -5.29 21.13
N PRO A 111 -0.17 -5.34 21.23
CA PRO A 111 -1.06 -4.60 20.35
C PRO A 111 -0.97 -3.08 20.54
N GLU A 112 -0.62 -2.58 21.73
CA GLU A 112 -0.42 -1.14 21.95
C GLU A 112 0.85 -0.68 21.24
N VAL A 113 1.95 -1.43 21.37
CA VAL A 113 3.19 -1.14 20.65
C VAL A 113 2.96 -1.13 19.14
N LEU A 114 2.25 -2.13 18.62
CA LEU A 114 1.95 -2.20 17.20
C LEU A 114 1.03 -1.05 16.76
N SER A 115 0.06 -0.66 17.59
CA SER A 115 -0.81 0.50 17.34
C SER A 115 -0.04 1.80 17.29
N ASP A 116 0.86 2.03 18.23
CA ASP A 116 1.71 3.22 18.29
C ASP A 116 2.55 3.38 17.01
N LEU A 117 3.13 2.27 16.50
CA LEU A 117 3.91 2.31 15.26
C LEU A 117 3.07 2.75 14.04
N PHE A 118 1.82 2.27 13.93
CA PHE A 118 0.91 2.69 12.86
C PHE A 118 0.44 4.14 13.05
N LEU A 119 0.11 4.52 14.29
CA LEU A 119 -0.35 5.85 14.62
C LEU A 119 0.72 6.91 14.42
N ASP A 120 1.97 6.60 14.75
CA ASP A 120 3.09 7.52 14.54
C ASP A 120 3.35 7.74 13.05
N ARG A 121 3.22 6.69 12.22
CA ARG A 121 3.26 6.83 10.75
C ARG A 121 2.10 7.69 10.24
N GLU A 122 0.89 7.45 10.73
CA GLU A 122 -0.33 8.17 10.34
C GLU A 122 -0.29 9.66 10.75
N LYS A 123 0.36 10.00 11.87
CA LYS A 123 0.55 11.40 12.33
C LYS A 123 1.52 12.18 11.44
N MET A 124 2.50 11.54 10.80
CA MET A 124 3.42 12.22 9.89
C MET A 124 2.68 12.76 8.65
N MET A 125 1.81 11.92 8.09
CA MET A 125 0.94 12.24 6.97
C MET A 125 -0.14 11.16 6.88
N SER A 126 -1.38 11.56 6.59
CA SER A 126 -2.48 10.62 6.39
C SER A 126 -2.13 9.57 5.34
N THR A 127 -2.45 8.32 5.63
CA THR A 127 -2.30 7.18 4.69
C THR A 127 -3.54 6.96 3.82
N ALA A 128 -4.49 7.89 3.84
CA ALA A 128 -5.61 7.89 2.90
C ALA A 128 -5.09 8.11 1.46
N LEU A 129 -5.65 7.36 0.51
CA LEU A 129 -5.43 7.58 -0.93
C LEU A 129 -6.51 8.48 -1.56
N GLY A 130 -7.54 8.84 -0.77
CA GLY A 130 -8.78 9.41 -1.28
C GLY A 130 -9.75 8.35 -1.79
N SER A 131 -10.90 8.80 -2.29
CA SER A 131 -12.01 7.96 -2.77
C SER A 131 -12.47 6.91 -1.75
N GLY A 132 -12.40 7.25 -0.47
CA GLY A 132 -12.82 6.36 0.63
C GLY A 132 -11.86 5.20 0.94
N ILE A 133 -10.60 5.25 0.49
CA ILE A 133 -9.61 4.18 0.72
C ILE A 133 -8.40 4.70 1.48
N ALA A 134 -7.87 3.90 2.40
CA ALA A 134 -6.59 4.14 3.08
C ALA A 134 -5.70 2.88 3.09
N ILE A 135 -4.39 3.06 3.23
CA ILE A 135 -3.43 1.98 3.39
C ILE A 135 -2.62 2.18 4.68
N PRO A 136 -3.19 1.91 5.87
CA PRO A 136 -2.40 1.96 7.09
C PRO A 136 -1.21 1.00 6.98
N HIS A 137 -0.02 1.50 7.28
CA HIS A 137 1.23 0.74 7.23
C HIS A 137 2.23 1.35 8.21
N THR A 138 3.35 0.68 8.44
CA THR A 138 4.44 1.19 9.27
C THR A 138 5.79 0.92 8.61
N ARG A 139 6.76 1.77 8.90
CA ARG A 139 8.14 1.69 8.40
C ARG A 139 9.05 0.88 9.32
N ASP A 140 8.71 0.88 10.60
CA ASP A 140 9.59 0.46 11.69
C ASP A 140 9.31 -0.98 12.14
N PHE A 141 8.41 -1.66 11.42
CA PHE A 141 8.05 -3.04 11.68
C PHE A 141 8.14 -3.87 10.40
N LEU A 142 8.95 -4.92 10.47
CA LEU A 142 8.93 -6.03 9.53
C LEU A 142 8.46 -7.26 10.29
N LEU A 143 7.60 -8.05 9.65
CA LEU A 143 7.18 -9.34 10.19
C LEU A 143 8.41 -10.23 10.36
N ASP A 144 8.59 -10.81 11.55
CA ASP A 144 9.57 -11.89 11.78
C ASP A 144 9.01 -13.22 11.24
N THR A 145 8.58 -13.19 9.97
CA THR A 145 8.00 -14.32 9.24
C THR A 145 8.58 -14.34 7.82
N HIS A 146 8.31 -15.41 7.07
CA HIS A 146 8.77 -15.55 5.69
C HIS A 146 7.74 -15.07 4.64
N TYR A 147 6.68 -14.39 5.05
CA TYR A 147 5.60 -13.99 4.16
C TYR A 147 4.95 -12.67 4.59
N ASP A 148 4.43 -11.94 3.61
CA ASP A 148 3.66 -10.72 3.82
C ASP A 148 2.19 -11.03 4.14
N GLU A 149 1.52 -10.12 4.85
CA GLU A 149 0.09 -10.15 5.11
C GLU A 149 -0.56 -8.80 4.77
N VAL A 150 -1.75 -8.86 4.17
CA VAL A 150 -2.62 -7.68 4.00
C VAL A 150 -3.97 -7.99 4.63
N LEU A 151 -4.34 -7.22 5.66
CA LEU A 151 -5.68 -7.24 6.22
C LEU A 151 -6.52 -6.17 5.54
N VAL A 152 -7.70 -6.54 5.03
CA VAL A 152 -8.65 -5.58 4.49
C VAL A 152 -9.76 -5.38 5.51
N VAL A 153 -9.89 -4.16 5.99
CA VAL A 153 -10.85 -3.79 7.02
C VAL A 153 -11.91 -2.90 6.40
N TYR A 154 -13.17 -3.30 6.55
CA TYR A 154 -14.33 -2.47 6.26
C TYR A 154 -14.92 -2.01 7.60
N PRO A 155 -14.74 -0.74 7.98
CA PRO A 155 -15.42 -0.15 9.12
C PRO A 155 -16.93 -0.31 8.99
N LYS A 156 -17.63 -0.44 10.12
CA LYS A 156 -19.10 -0.53 10.13
C LYS A 156 -19.73 0.67 9.43
N ASN A 157 -19.24 1.87 9.76
CA ASN A 157 -19.58 3.12 9.09
C ASN A 157 -18.30 3.75 8.54
N PRO A 158 -18.34 4.38 7.34
CA PRO A 158 -17.20 5.17 6.86
C PRO A 158 -16.83 6.25 7.88
N LEU A 159 -15.53 6.43 8.13
CA LEU A 159 -15.03 7.34 9.18
C LEU A 159 -14.12 8.45 8.63
N PRO A 160 -14.03 9.60 9.32
CA PRO A 160 -13.02 10.61 9.02
C PRO A 160 -11.60 10.03 9.16
N TYR A 161 -10.74 10.27 8.17
CA TYR A 161 -9.37 9.73 8.13
C TYR A 161 -8.34 10.77 7.65
N ASP A 162 -8.69 12.06 7.69
CA ASP A 162 -7.85 13.16 7.19
C ASP A 162 -7.42 13.00 5.72
N ALA A 163 -8.28 12.40 4.90
CA ALA A 163 -8.07 12.30 3.46
C ALA A 163 -8.08 13.68 2.81
N LEU A 164 -7.18 13.94 1.85
CA LEU A 164 -7.08 15.24 1.18
C LEU A 164 -8.33 15.63 0.39
N ASP A 165 -9.09 14.64 -0.10
CA ASP A 165 -10.36 14.86 -0.80
C ASP A 165 -11.55 15.07 0.16
N GLY A 166 -11.30 14.99 1.47
CA GLY A 166 -12.30 15.13 2.53
C GLY A 166 -13.31 13.99 2.60
N GLN A 167 -13.15 12.91 1.82
CA GLN A 167 -14.10 11.80 1.85
C GLN A 167 -13.83 10.88 3.05
N PRO A 168 -14.89 10.37 3.71
CA PRO A 168 -14.72 9.38 4.76
C PRO A 168 -14.22 8.06 4.17
N VAL A 169 -13.35 7.37 4.91
CA VAL A 169 -12.75 6.09 4.51
C VAL A 169 -13.68 4.94 4.85
N HIS A 170 -13.95 4.09 3.86
CA HIS A 170 -14.77 2.88 3.98
C HIS A 170 -13.98 1.59 3.80
N THR A 171 -12.74 1.65 3.27
CA THR A 171 -11.89 0.47 3.07
C THR A 171 -10.45 0.80 3.49
N LEU A 172 -9.88 -0.02 4.37
CA LEU A 172 -8.48 0.10 4.78
C LEU A 172 -7.71 -1.17 4.40
N PHE A 173 -6.54 -0.99 3.80
CA PHE A 173 -5.58 -2.08 3.56
C PHE A 173 -4.44 -1.96 4.57
N PHE A 174 -4.52 -2.71 5.67
CA PHE A 174 -3.42 -2.81 6.63
C PHE A 174 -2.34 -3.70 6.05
N LEU A 175 -1.17 -3.12 5.81
CA LEU A 175 -0.06 -3.79 5.14
C LEU A 175 1.02 -4.18 6.15
N PHE A 176 1.37 -5.46 6.15
CA PHE A 176 2.46 -6.03 6.94
C PHE A 176 3.40 -6.80 6.01
N ALA A 177 4.64 -6.33 5.87
CA ALA A 177 5.63 -6.96 5.01
C ALA A 177 6.77 -7.54 5.84
N CYS A 178 7.36 -8.64 5.37
CA CYS A 178 8.57 -9.20 5.98
C CYS A 178 9.86 -8.57 5.43
N GLU A 179 9.79 -7.93 4.28
CA GLU A 179 10.93 -7.27 3.63
C GLU A 179 10.55 -5.87 3.09
N ASP A 180 11.49 -4.94 3.18
CA ASP A 180 11.39 -3.58 2.64
C ASP A 180 10.94 -3.54 1.17
N ARG A 181 11.50 -4.44 0.36
CA ARG A 181 11.20 -4.52 -1.06
C ARG A 181 9.76 -5.01 -1.30
N HIS A 182 9.27 -5.93 -0.47
CA HIS A 182 7.88 -6.38 -0.56
C HIS A 182 6.93 -5.30 -0.09
N HIS A 183 7.27 -4.56 0.97
CA HIS A 183 6.50 -3.42 1.47
C HIS A 183 6.19 -2.43 0.35
N LEU A 184 7.23 -1.92 -0.32
CA LEU A 184 7.10 -0.95 -1.40
C LEU A 184 6.30 -1.51 -2.59
N SER A 185 6.52 -2.78 -2.94
CA SER A 185 5.81 -3.42 -4.05
C SER A 185 4.31 -3.56 -3.75
N LEU A 186 3.96 -4.00 -2.54
CA LEU A 186 2.57 -4.11 -2.08
C LEU A 186 1.91 -2.73 -2.02
N LEU A 187 2.61 -1.74 -1.47
CA LEU A 187 2.13 -0.36 -1.38
C LEU A 187 1.78 0.20 -2.76
N SER A 188 2.73 0.07 -3.71
CA SER A 188 2.56 0.47 -5.10
C SER A 188 1.38 -0.23 -5.77
N LYS A 189 1.24 -1.54 -5.57
CA LYS A 189 0.14 -2.32 -6.15
C LYS A 189 -1.22 -1.93 -5.59
N ILE A 190 -1.36 -1.79 -4.28
CA ILE A 190 -2.62 -1.38 -3.67
C ILE A 190 -2.97 0.03 -4.16
N ALA A 191 -2.00 0.93 -4.19
CA ALA A 191 -2.19 2.28 -4.73
C ALA A 191 -2.60 2.29 -6.21
N HIS A 192 -1.99 1.43 -7.04
CA HIS A 192 -2.35 1.29 -8.46
C HIS A 192 -3.76 0.70 -8.63
N LEU A 193 -4.09 -0.37 -7.90
CA LEU A 193 -5.42 -0.96 -7.86
C LEU A 193 -6.46 0.11 -7.52
N CYS A 194 -6.24 0.88 -6.46
CA CYS A 194 -7.19 1.87 -5.94
C CYS A 194 -7.30 3.12 -6.82
N ALA A 195 -6.37 3.35 -7.76
CA ALA A 195 -6.52 4.41 -8.76
C ALA A 195 -7.60 4.08 -9.81
N GLN A 196 -7.91 2.79 -10.02
CA GLN A 196 -8.85 2.36 -11.05
C GLN A 196 -10.30 2.53 -10.57
N GLU A 197 -11.12 3.24 -11.35
CA GLU A 197 -12.54 3.47 -11.02
C GLU A 197 -13.32 2.17 -10.78
N LYS A 198 -13.10 1.15 -11.61
CA LYS A 198 -13.72 -0.17 -11.46
C LYS A 198 -13.35 -0.85 -10.14
N ALA A 199 -12.11 -0.71 -9.70
CA ALA A 199 -11.64 -1.29 -8.45
C ALA A 199 -12.22 -0.54 -7.24
N ARG A 200 -12.25 0.80 -7.28
CA ARG A 200 -12.90 1.62 -6.24
C ARG A 200 -14.37 1.25 -6.07
N ALA A 201 -15.12 1.18 -7.16
CA ALA A 201 -16.53 0.78 -7.14
C ALA A 201 -16.71 -0.63 -6.57
N PHE A 202 -15.83 -1.58 -6.94
CA PHE A 202 -15.85 -2.93 -6.40
C PHE A 202 -15.56 -2.97 -4.90
N LEU A 203 -14.52 -2.28 -4.42
CA LEU A 203 -14.15 -2.21 -3.00
C LEU A 203 -15.24 -1.56 -2.14
N GLN A 204 -15.95 -0.56 -2.67
CA GLN A 204 -17.08 0.08 -1.99
C GLN A 204 -18.25 -0.89 -1.74
N THR A 205 -18.36 -1.99 -2.49
CA THR A 205 -19.36 -3.04 -2.24
C THR A 205 -19.03 -3.97 -1.06
N ARG A 206 -17.88 -3.76 -0.40
CA ARG A 206 -17.39 -4.57 0.73
C ARG A 206 -17.32 -6.07 0.39
N PRO A 207 -16.62 -6.46 -0.69
CA PRO A 207 -16.58 -7.85 -1.13
C PRO A 207 -15.97 -8.76 -0.05
N PRO A 208 -16.54 -9.96 0.18
CA PRO A 208 -15.94 -10.95 1.07
C PRO A 208 -14.61 -11.44 0.51
N LYS A 209 -13.78 -12.03 1.38
CA LYS A 209 -12.41 -12.46 1.07
C LYS A 209 -12.28 -13.24 -0.25
N GLU A 210 -13.15 -14.21 -0.49
CA GLU A 210 -13.12 -15.02 -1.71
C GLU A 210 -13.28 -14.17 -2.98
N ARG A 211 -14.28 -13.28 -3.01
CA ARG A 211 -14.51 -12.41 -4.16
C ARG A 211 -13.39 -11.39 -4.35
N LEU A 212 -12.84 -10.88 -3.25
CA LEU A 212 -11.71 -9.94 -3.30
C LEU A 212 -10.44 -10.61 -3.85
N LEU A 213 -10.16 -11.84 -3.40
CA LEU A 213 -9.06 -12.65 -3.90
C LEU A 213 -9.18 -12.92 -5.40
N ASP A 214 -10.37 -13.31 -5.87
CA ASP A 214 -10.61 -13.53 -7.29
C ASP A 214 -10.40 -12.25 -8.09
N TYR A 215 -10.93 -11.12 -7.63
CA TYR A 215 -10.75 -9.83 -8.31
C TYR A 215 -9.27 -9.46 -8.43
N ILE A 216 -8.52 -9.52 -7.32
CA ILE A 216 -7.10 -9.17 -7.29
C ILE A 216 -6.29 -10.11 -8.18
N LYS A 217 -6.59 -11.41 -8.18
CA LYS A 217 -5.89 -12.39 -9.05
C LYS A 217 -6.06 -12.05 -10.53
N HIS A 218 -7.27 -11.70 -10.96
CA HIS A 218 -7.54 -11.31 -12.35
C HIS A 218 -6.86 -9.99 -12.69
N TRP A 219 -6.92 -9.01 -11.79
CA TRP A 219 -6.24 -7.73 -11.96
C TRP A 219 -4.72 -7.88 -12.06
N GLU A 220 -4.07 -8.60 -11.13
CA GLU A 220 -2.61 -8.84 -11.17
C GLU A 220 -2.19 -9.59 -12.45
N SER A 221 -3.03 -10.50 -12.94
CA SER A 221 -2.79 -11.21 -14.22
C SER A 221 -2.81 -10.26 -15.42
N SER A 222 -3.63 -9.20 -15.40
CA SER A 222 -3.67 -8.20 -16.46
C SER A 222 -2.49 -7.24 -16.49
N LEU A 223 -1.72 -7.10 -15.39
CA LEU A 223 -0.53 -6.25 -15.34
C LEU A 223 0.67 -6.83 -16.10
N SER A 224 0.56 -8.09 -16.54
CA SER A 224 1.65 -8.84 -17.18
C SER A 224 1.61 -8.80 -18.71
N HIS A 225 0.70 -8.01 -19.28
CA HIS A 225 0.43 -7.91 -20.72
C HIS A 225 0.49 -6.47 -21.21
#